data_AF-A0A852UCY7-F1
#
_entry.id   AF-A0A852UCY7-F1
#
_cell.length_a   1.000
_cell.length_b   1.000
_cell.length_c   1.000
_cell.angle_alpha   90.00
_cell.angle_beta   90.00
_cell.angle_gamma   90.00
#
_symmetry.space_group_name_H-M   'P 1'
#
loop_
_entity.id
_entity.type
_entity.pdbx_description
1 polymer ?
#
loop_
_entity_poly.entity_id
_entity_poly.type
_entity_poly.pdbx_seq_one_letter_code
_entity_poly.pdbx_strand_id
1 'polypeptide(L)'
;MGNAVLGVLGTTLVLAGAVILAMSLLTPTTVERGYGQVKAAVNDVAAEVQLPAVRLGVEGGQEELDVCDGSFIEMTSYRNTVGVPAVYAAHNNCGGDIVLNWAVGTQFEVEGQPGTFEVVDVRHTAKHWETTESLIGLQGDFALQSCFYGEDRMQFVGIRPVAG
;
A
#
# COMPACT_ATOMS: atom_id res chain seq x y z
N MET A 1 -1.28 40.47 -23.59
CA MET A 1 -2.01 39.51 -22.73
C MET A 1 -1.15 38.30 -22.34
N GLY A 2 -0.26 37.78 -23.20
CA GLY A 2 0.62 36.64 -22.88
C GLY A 2 1.55 36.81 -21.66
N ASN A 3 2.22 37.96 -21.51
CA ASN A 3 3.18 38.17 -20.40
C ASN A 3 2.53 38.24 -19.01
N ALA A 4 1.29 38.72 -18.92
CA ALA A 4 0.56 38.78 -17.65
C ALA A 4 0.11 37.38 -17.20
N VAL A 5 -0.35 36.55 -18.14
CA VAL A 5 -0.74 35.16 -17.87
C VAL A 5 0.48 34.32 -17.47
N LEU A 6 1.61 34.48 -18.17
CA LEU A 6 2.88 33.84 -17.80
C LEU A 6 3.39 34.29 -16.41
N GLY A 7 3.28 35.59 -16.10
CA GLY A 7 3.64 36.12 -14.79
C GLY A 7 2.78 35.52 -13.67
N VAL A 8 1.45 35.52 -13.84
CA VAL A 8 0.51 34.95 -12.86
C VAL A 8 0.74 33.46 -12.65
N LEU A 9 0.92 32.68 -13.73
CA LEU A 9 1.20 31.25 -13.63
C LEU A 9 2.53 30.99 -12.92
N GLY A 10 3.57 31.75 -13.26
CA GLY A 10 4.89 31.64 -12.63
C GLY A 10 4.85 31.95 -11.13
N THR A 11 4.22 33.06 -10.73
CA THR A 11 4.06 33.40 -9.31
C THR A 11 3.23 32.35 -8.57
N THR A 12 2.16 31.82 -9.19
CA THR A 12 1.33 30.77 -8.60
C THR A 12 2.12 29.49 -8.34
N LEU A 13 2.94 29.05 -9.31
CA LEU A 13 3.80 27.88 -9.16
C LEU A 13 4.84 28.05 -8.05
N VAL A 14 5.48 29.23 -7.97
CA VAL A 14 6.47 29.52 -6.92
C VAL A 14 5.82 29.55 -5.54
N LEU A 15 4.66 30.18 -5.41
CA LEU A 15 3.92 30.22 -4.13
C LEU A 15 3.45 28.82 -3.73
N ALA A 16 2.90 28.04 -4.66
CA ALA A 16 2.51 26.66 -4.40
C ALA A 16 3.71 25.81 -3.93
N GLY A 17 4.86 25.92 -4.61
CA GLY A 17 6.09 25.24 -4.22
C GLY A 17 6.58 25.64 -2.82
N ALA A 18 6.56 26.94 -2.50
CA ALA A 18 6.96 27.44 -1.18
C ALA A 18 6.02 26.94 -0.06
N VAL A 19 4.72 26.88 -0.33
CA VAL A 19 3.72 26.34 0.61
C VAL A 19 3.94 24.84 0.83
N ILE A 20 4.14 24.05 -0.23
CA ILE A 20 4.45 22.62 -0.11
C ILE A 20 5.73 22.41 0.70
N LEU A 21 6.79 23.16 0.41
CA LEU A 21 8.04 23.09 1.16
C LEU A 21 7.83 23.40 2.64
N ALA A 22 7.10 24.47 2.96
CA ALA A 22 6.79 24.83 4.34
C ALA A 22 5.98 23.73 5.04
N MET A 23 4.99 23.14 4.37
CA MET A 23 4.21 22.01 4.91
C MET A 23 5.06 20.76 5.10
N SER A 24 6.00 20.44 4.21
CA SER A 24 6.90 19.29 4.39
C SER A 24 7.80 19.43 5.61
N LEU A 25 8.18 20.66 5.97
CA LEU A 25 9.00 20.95 7.14
C LEU A 25 8.20 20.99 8.44
N LEU A 26 6.99 21.58 8.41
CA LEU A 26 6.19 21.81 9.61
C LEU A 26 5.20 20.68 9.92
N THR A 27 4.72 20.00 8.88
CA THR A 27 3.67 18.97 8.95
C THR A 27 3.96 17.81 7.98
N PRO A 28 5.09 17.10 8.11
CA PRO A 28 5.52 16.07 7.14
C PRO A 28 4.48 14.97 6.95
N THR A 29 3.84 14.51 8.03
CA THR A 29 2.81 13.47 7.98
C THR A 29 1.59 13.86 7.16
N THR A 30 1.22 15.13 7.13
CA THR A 30 0.12 15.64 6.29
C THR A 30 0.47 15.55 4.81
N VAL A 31 1.72 15.91 4.45
CA VAL A 31 2.19 15.84 3.07
C VAL A 31 2.24 14.39 2.60
N GLU A 32 2.76 13.49 3.43
CA GLU A 32 2.79 12.05 3.15
C GLU A 32 1.39 11.50 2.92
N ARG A 33 0.43 11.80 3.81
CA ARG A 33 -0.97 11.36 3.64
C ARG A 33 -1.56 11.84 2.31
N GLY A 34 -1.37 13.11 1.98
CA GLY A 34 -1.85 13.68 0.72
C GLY A 34 -1.22 12.98 -0.49
N TYR A 35 0.08 12.71 -0.44
CA TYR A 35 0.78 11.95 -1.48
C TYR A 35 0.21 10.52 -1.63
N GLY A 36 0.01 9.82 -0.52
CA GLY A 36 -0.58 8.48 -0.50
C GLY A 36 -1.98 8.44 -1.08
N GLN A 37 -2.85 9.40 -0.73
CA GLN A 37 -4.20 9.52 -1.29
C GLN A 37 -4.19 9.68 -2.81
N VAL A 38 -3.27 10.49 -3.35
CA VAL A 38 -3.13 10.67 -4.79
C VAL A 38 -2.67 9.37 -5.46
N LYS A 39 -1.68 8.67 -4.91
CA LYS A 39 -1.23 7.38 -5.48
C LYS A 39 -2.34 6.34 -5.48
N ALA A 40 -3.06 6.24 -4.38
CA ALA A 40 -4.12 5.25 -4.23
C ALA A 40 -5.27 5.53 -5.22
N ALA A 41 -5.65 6.79 -5.41
CA ALA A 41 -6.63 7.19 -6.43
C ALA A 41 -6.16 6.87 -7.87
N VAL A 42 -4.86 7.03 -8.17
CA VAL A 42 -4.31 6.64 -9.48
C VAL A 42 -4.40 5.12 -9.67
N ASN A 43 -4.13 4.33 -8.64
CA ASN A 43 -4.25 2.88 -8.69
C ASN A 43 -5.70 2.44 -8.90
N ASP A 44 -6.66 3.09 -8.24
CA ASP A 44 -8.09 2.79 -8.40
C ASP A 44 -8.55 3.05 -9.85
N VAL A 45 -8.11 4.17 -10.45
CA VAL A 45 -8.41 4.47 -11.86
C VAL A 45 -7.76 3.44 -12.80
N ALA A 46 -6.54 3.00 -12.51
CA ALA A 46 -5.89 1.96 -13.31
C ALA A 46 -6.64 0.61 -13.23
N ALA A 47 -7.20 0.29 -12.05
CA ALA A 47 -7.98 -0.91 -11.81
C ALA A 47 -9.29 -0.98 -12.62
N GLU A 48 -9.82 0.15 -13.10
CA GLU A 48 -10.99 0.18 -14.00
C GLU A 48 -10.68 -0.38 -15.39
N VAL A 49 -9.42 -0.39 -15.79
CA VAL A 49 -8.98 -0.81 -17.13
C VAL A 49 -8.41 -2.23 -17.13
N GLN A 50 -7.69 -2.59 -16.07
CA GLN A 50 -7.07 -3.90 -15.91
C GLN A 50 -7.03 -4.26 -14.43
N LEU A 51 -7.23 -5.55 -14.10
CA LEU A 51 -7.08 -6.00 -12.73
C LEU A 51 -5.67 -5.66 -12.19
N PRO A 52 -5.58 -5.17 -10.95
CA PRO A 52 -4.30 -5.02 -10.26
C PRO A 52 -3.52 -6.33 -10.29
N ALA A 53 -2.19 -6.26 -10.43
CA ALA A 53 -1.32 -7.42 -10.34
C ALA A 53 -0.36 -7.27 -9.16
N VAL A 54 -0.15 -8.36 -8.42
CA VAL A 54 0.79 -8.43 -7.29
C VAL A 54 1.84 -9.49 -7.57
N ARG A 55 3.10 -9.13 -7.31
CA ARG A 55 4.24 -10.05 -7.37
C ARG A 55 4.60 -10.51 -5.97
N LEU A 56 4.45 -11.81 -5.69
CA LEU A 56 4.95 -12.38 -4.44
C LEU A 56 6.47 -12.60 -4.54
N GLY A 57 7.17 -12.23 -3.47
CA GLY A 57 8.62 -12.30 -3.36
C GLY A 57 9.09 -13.51 -2.56
N VAL A 58 10.39 -13.49 -2.24
CA VAL A 58 11.02 -14.53 -1.43
C VAL A 58 10.58 -14.46 0.03
N GLU A 59 10.89 -15.51 0.77
CA GLU A 59 10.86 -15.51 2.22
C GLU A 59 11.99 -14.64 2.78
N GLY A 60 11.68 -13.83 3.80
CA GLY A 60 12.66 -12.96 4.43
C GLY A 60 12.14 -12.17 5.63
N GLY A 61 12.81 -11.04 5.85
CA GLY A 61 12.49 -10.04 6.86
C GLY A 61 12.74 -8.63 6.32
N GLN A 62 13.24 -7.75 7.20
CA GLN A 62 13.43 -6.34 6.86
C GLN A 62 14.44 -6.13 5.72
N GLU A 63 15.49 -6.95 5.64
CA GLU A 63 16.52 -6.82 4.60
C GLU A 63 15.96 -7.03 3.19
N GLU A 64 15.19 -8.10 2.99
CA GLU A 64 14.53 -8.37 1.72
C GLU A 64 13.46 -7.33 1.41
N LEU A 65 12.71 -6.89 2.42
CA LEU A 65 11.70 -5.84 2.28
C LEU A 65 12.30 -4.50 1.83
N ASP A 66 13.49 -4.17 2.33
CA ASP A 66 14.20 -2.92 2.03
C ASP A 66 14.80 -2.89 0.60
N VAL A 67 14.83 -4.03 -0.11
CA VAL A 67 15.22 -4.08 -1.53
C VAL A 67 14.27 -3.26 -2.40
N CYS A 68 13.00 -3.11 -1.98
CA CYS A 68 12.03 -2.21 -2.63
C CYS A 68 11.87 -2.49 -4.15
N ASP A 69 11.85 -3.77 -4.56
CA ASP A 69 11.82 -4.16 -5.97
C ASP A 69 10.39 -4.24 -6.56
N GLY A 70 9.36 -3.95 -5.77
CA GLY A 70 7.97 -4.09 -6.17
C GLY A 70 7.31 -5.41 -5.77
N SER A 71 8.06 -6.36 -5.21
CA SER A 71 7.49 -7.61 -4.71
C SER A 71 7.03 -7.51 -3.26
N PHE A 72 6.05 -8.33 -2.89
CA PHE A 72 5.63 -8.53 -1.50
C PHE A 72 6.42 -9.70 -0.90
N ILE A 73 7.30 -9.43 0.04
CA ILE A 73 8.19 -10.40 0.69
C ILE A 73 7.43 -11.21 1.73
N GLU A 74 7.57 -12.54 1.75
CA GLU A 74 6.97 -13.38 2.78
C GLU A 74 7.68 -13.17 4.12
N MET A 75 6.97 -12.57 5.07
CA MET A 75 7.54 -12.15 6.34
C MET A 75 7.59 -13.30 7.34
N THR A 76 8.80 -13.78 7.61
CA THR A 76 9.06 -14.87 8.58
C THR A 76 8.61 -14.54 10.00
N SER A 77 8.55 -13.24 10.35
CA SER A 77 8.14 -12.75 11.68
C SER A 77 6.72 -13.16 12.09
N TYR A 78 5.83 -13.45 11.13
CA TYR A 78 4.44 -13.82 11.43
C TYR A 78 4.24 -15.33 11.65
N ARG A 79 5.19 -16.17 11.22
CA ARG A 79 5.04 -17.64 11.18
C ARG A 79 4.84 -18.32 12.53
N ASN A 80 5.38 -17.72 13.59
CA ASN A 80 5.33 -18.30 14.93
C ASN A 80 3.97 -18.09 15.63
N THR A 81 3.03 -17.37 14.99
CA THR A 81 1.73 -17.07 15.58
C THR A 81 0.67 -17.99 14.99
N VAL A 82 0.20 -18.93 15.79
CA VAL A 82 -0.85 -19.87 15.38
C VAL A 82 -2.13 -19.11 15.05
N GLY A 83 -2.73 -19.41 13.90
CA GLY A 83 -3.96 -18.77 13.44
C GLY A 83 -3.77 -17.46 12.68
N VAL A 84 -2.52 -17.11 12.35
CA VAL A 84 -2.18 -16.04 11.40
C VAL A 84 -1.76 -16.69 10.08
N PRO A 85 -2.35 -16.30 8.92
CA PRO A 85 -1.94 -16.82 7.61
C PRO A 85 -0.53 -16.33 7.24
N ALA A 86 0.06 -16.88 6.17
CA ALA A 86 1.31 -16.33 5.64
C ALA A 86 1.10 -14.86 5.25
N VAL A 87 1.99 -13.97 5.72
CA VAL A 87 1.91 -12.54 5.45
C VAL A 87 3.01 -12.16 4.48
N TYR A 88 2.62 -11.56 3.36
CA TYR A 88 3.54 -10.96 2.40
C TYR A 88 3.47 -9.44 2.52
N ALA A 89 4.61 -8.79 2.70
CA ALA A 89 4.69 -7.36 2.96
C ALA A 89 5.41 -6.62 1.84
N ALA A 90 4.95 -5.41 1.53
CA ALA A 90 5.69 -4.45 0.72
C ALA A 90 5.63 -3.07 1.36
N HIS A 91 6.76 -2.37 1.37
CA HIS A 91 6.76 -0.94 1.73
C HIS A 91 5.78 -0.19 0.82
N ASN A 92 5.11 0.79 1.40
CA ASN A 92 4.47 1.80 0.58
C ASN A 92 5.56 2.49 -0.26
N ASN A 93 5.18 2.99 -1.43
CA ASN A 93 6.10 3.45 -2.46
C ASN A 93 7.03 2.39 -3.10
N CYS A 94 6.92 1.12 -2.71
CA CYS A 94 7.70 -0.01 -3.23
C CYS A 94 6.80 -1.13 -3.78
N GLY A 95 5.62 -0.78 -4.32
CA GLY A 95 4.60 -1.74 -4.76
C GLY A 95 3.47 -1.96 -3.74
N GLY A 96 3.70 -1.68 -2.46
CA GLY A 96 2.69 -1.83 -1.40
C GLY A 96 1.46 -0.92 -1.52
N ASP A 97 1.56 0.16 -2.29
CA ASP A 97 0.47 1.16 -2.44
C ASP A 97 -0.78 0.57 -3.06
N ILE A 98 -0.62 -0.48 -3.87
CA ILE A 98 -1.71 -1.08 -4.61
C ILE A 98 -2.78 -1.62 -3.68
N VAL A 99 -2.40 -2.11 -2.49
CA VAL A 99 -3.35 -2.72 -1.56
C VAL A 99 -4.04 -1.70 -0.67
N LEU A 100 -3.58 -0.45 -0.56
CA LEU A 100 -4.00 0.48 0.52
C LEU A 100 -5.46 0.95 0.43
N ASN A 101 -6.07 0.89 -0.76
CA ASN A 101 -7.49 1.22 -0.98
C ASN A 101 -8.38 -0.02 -1.17
N TRP A 102 -7.81 -1.23 -1.09
CA TRP A 102 -8.58 -2.44 -1.33
C TRP A 102 -9.60 -2.69 -0.21
N ALA A 103 -10.76 -3.19 -0.62
CA ALA A 103 -11.85 -3.58 0.25
C ALA A 103 -12.15 -5.07 0.04
N VAL A 104 -12.96 -5.66 0.94
CA VAL A 104 -13.49 -7.00 0.71
C VAL A 104 -14.25 -7.03 -0.62
N GLY A 105 -13.93 -8.02 -1.46
CA GLY A 105 -14.45 -8.13 -2.82
C GLY A 105 -13.52 -7.59 -3.91
N THR A 106 -12.44 -6.87 -3.56
CA THR A 106 -11.47 -6.43 -4.55
C THR A 106 -10.79 -7.63 -5.21
N GLN A 107 -10.86 -7.71 -6.53
CA GLN A 107 -10.24 -8.76 -7.33
C GLN A 107 -8.92 -8.30 -7.94
N PHE A 108 -7.97 -9.22 -8.07
CA PHE A 108 -6.63 -8.95 -8.59
C PHE A 108 -5.98 -10.24 -9.11
N GLU A 109 -4.81 -10.11 -9.73
CA GLU A 109 -3.99 -11.21 -10.21
C GLU A 109 -2.71 -11.35 -9.38
N VAL A 110 -2.24 -12.59 -9.22
CA VAL A 110 -0.92 -12.86 -8.64
C VAL A 110 0.01 -13.32 -9.74
N GLU A 111 1.11 -12.61 -9.95
CA GLU A 111 2.07 -12.91 -11.01
C GLU A 111 2.61 -14.34 -10.88
N GLY A 112 2.60 -15.07 -12.00
CA GLY A 112 3.06 -16.46 -12.05
C GLY A 112 2.07 -17.47 -11.48
N GLN A 113 0.91 -17.04 -10.98
CA GLN A 113 -0.16 -17.94 -10.55
C GLN A 113 -1.39 -17.80 -11.47
N PRO A 114 -2.00 -18.91 -11.90
CA PRO A 114 -3.19 -18.85 -12.75
C PRO A 114 -4.42 -18.45 -11.93
N GLY A 115 -5.30 -17.65 -12.54
CA GLY A 115 -6.61 -17.30 -12.01
C GLY A 115 -6.65 -15.96 -11.27
N THR A 116 -7.84 -15.64 -10.77
CA THR A 116 -8.13 -14.40 -10.05
C THR A 116 -8.17 -14.66 -8.56
N PHE A 117 -7.69 -13.69 -7.79
CA PHE A 117 -7.74 -13.68 -6.34
C PHE A 117 -8.66 -12.56 -5.86
N GLU A 118 -9.22 -12.73 -4.68
CA GLU A 118 -10.14 -11.77 -4.07
C GLU A 118 -9.74 -11.51 -2.62
N VAL A 119 -9.91 -10.26 -2.21
CA VAL A 119 -9.80 -9.85 -0.81
C VAL A 119 -11.02 -10.32 -0.03
N VAL A 120 -10.81 -11.13 1.01
CA VAL A 120 -11.88 -11.72 1.84
C VAL A 120 -11.92 -11.16 3.27
N ASP A 121 -10.87 -10.48 3.71
CA ASP A 121 -10.79 -9.81 5.02
C ASP A 121 -9.89 -8.58 4.89
N VAL A 122 -10.17 -7.53 5.68
CA VAL A 122 -9.35 -6.32 5.76
C VAL A 122 -9.19 -5.95 7.22
N ARG A 123 -7.95 -5.79 7.66
CA ARG A 123 -7.63 -5.35 9.03
C ARG A 123 -6.64 -4.20 9.02
N HIS A 124 -6.83 -3.30 9.97
CA HIS A 124 -5.85 -2.26 10.28
C HIS A 124 -5.25 -2.52 11.65
N THR A 125 -3.93 -2.34 11.74
CA THR A 125 -3.19 -2.38 12.99
C THR A 125 -2.33 -1.14 13.13
N ALA A 126 -1.90 -0.82 14.35
CA ALA A 126 -0.89 0.22 14.57
C ALA A 126 0.46 -0.19 13.96
N LYS A 127 1.29 0.77 13.54
CA LYS A 127 2.65 0.45 13.04
C LYS A 127 3.59 0.03 14.15
N HIS A 128 3.36 0.62 15.31
CA HIS A 128 4.20 0.42 16.48
C HIS A 128 3.41 -0.25 17.59
N TRP A 129 4.10 -1.07 18.37
CA TRP A 129 3.60 -1.67 19.61
C TRP A 129 2.48 -2.71 19.45
N GLU A 130 2.00 -2.96 18.23
CA GLU A 130 1.09 -4.06 17.95
C GLU A 130 1.85 -5.39 17.88
N THR A 131 1.20 -6.46 18.36
CA THR A 131 1.72 -7.82 18.24
C THR A 131 1.08 -8.56 17.07
N THR A 132 1.73 -9.64 16.64
CA THR A 132 1.18 -10.53 15.61
C THR A 132 -0.15 -11.18 16.04
N GLU A 133 -0.47 -11.21 17.33
CA GLU A 133 -1.73 -11.75 17.86
C GLU A 133 -2.97 -10.98 17.37
N SER A 134 -2.81 -9.70 17.03
CA SER A 134 -3.89 -8.88 16.43
C SER A 134 -4.41 -9.43 15.10
N LEU A 135 -3.63 -10.29 14.45
CA LEU A 135 -3.96 -10.92 13.17
C LEU A 135 -4.56 -12.31 13.34
N ILE A 136 -4.72 -12.82 14.57
CA ILE A 136 -5.33 -14.13 14.79
C ILE A 136 -6.74 -14.14 14.20
N GLY A 137 -7.00 -15.15 13.38
CA GLY A 137 -8.27 -15.34 12.68
C GLY A 137 -8.46 -14.45 11.45
N LEU A 138 -7.41 -13.76 10.97
CA LEU A 138 -7.44 -13.10 9.65
C LEU A 138 -7.77 -14.14 8.59
N GLN A 139 -8.83 -13.90 7.81
CA GLN A 139 -9.28 -14.88 6.83
C GLN A 139 -8.42 -14.86 5.56
N GLY A 140 -8.48 -15.93 4.76
CA GLY A 140 -7.72 -16.08 3.53
C GLY A 140 -6.64 -17.16 3.63
N ASP A 141 -6.07 -17.50 2.50
CA ASP A 141 -5.01 -18.50 2.35
C ASP A 141 -3.63 -17.86 2.61
N PHE A 142 -3.50 -16.58 2.28
CA PHE A 142 -2.39 -15.70 2.66
C PHE A 142 -2.90 -14.27 2.84
N ALA A 143 -2.06 -13.36 3.31
CA ALA A 143 -2.37 -11.95 3.45
C ALA A 143 -1.31 -11.07 2.80
N LEU A 144 -1.72 -9.91 2.28
CA LEU A 144 -0.82 -8.84 1.86
C LEU A 144 -0.82 -7.72 2.90
N GLN A 145 0.33 -7.10 3.12
CA GLN A 145 0.52 -6.04 4.10
C GLN A 145 1.21 -4.82 3.49
N SER A 146 0.71 -3.63 3.81
CA SER A 146 1.44 -2.38 3.56
C SER A 146 1.05 -1.27 4.53
N CYS A 147 1.93 -0.30 4.69
CA CYS A 147 1.80 0.83 5.61
C CYS A 147 1.05 2.02 4.97
N PHE A 148 0.14 2.67 5.70
CA PHE A 148 -0.42 3.94 5.23
C PHE A 148 0.63 5.06 5.28
N TYR A 149 0.57 5.99 4.34
CA TYR A 149 1.46 7.15 4.30
C TYR A 149 1.13 8.14 5.42
N GLY A 150 2.12 8.57 6.21
CA GLY A 150 1.94 9.58 7.27
C GLY A 150 0.98 9.20 8.40
N GLU A 151 0.58 7.94 8.50
CA GLU A 151 -0.34 7.43 9.54
C GLU A 151 0.35 6.36 10.38
N ASP A 152 0.00 6.27 11.68
CA ASP A 152 0.45 5.18 12.56
C ASP A 152 -0.47 3.95 12.43
N ARG A 153 -0.68 3.53 11.18
CA ARG A 153 -1.38 2.28 10.89
C ARG A 153 -0.89 1.62 9.61
N MET A 154 -1.14 0.33 9.51
CA MET A 154 -0.92 -0.48 8.31
C MET A 154 -2.17 -1.28 7.98
N GLN A 155 -2.28 -1.71 6.73
CA GLN A 155 -3.36 -2.53 6.22
C GLN A 155 -2.86 -3.95 5.97
N PHE A 156 -3.67 -4.91 6.41
CA PHE A 156 -3.60 -6.31 6.05
C PHE A 156 -4.85 -6.65 5.24
N VAL A 157 -4.66 -7.30 4.10
CA VAL A 157 -5.76 -7.84 3.29
C VAL A 157 -5.60 -9.35 3.21
N GLY A 158 -6.60 -10.07 3.69
CA GLY A 158 -6.70 -11.52 3.58
C GLY A 158 -7.15 -11.92 2.19
N ILE A 159 -6.47 -12.89 1.57
CA ILE A 159 -6.62 -13.23 0.15
C ILE A 159 -7.07 -14.67 -0.03
N ARG A 160 -7.96 -14.93 -0.98
CA ARG A 160 -8.28 -16.28 -1.44
C ARG A 160 -8.40 -16.33 -2.98
N PRO A 161 -8.06 -17.45 -3.66
CA PRO A 161 -8.43 -17.65 -5.05
C PRO A 161 -9.95 -17.63 -5.23
N VAL A 162 -10.40 -16.99 -6.30
CA VAL A 162 -11.79 -17.07 -6.76
C VAL A 162 -11.97 -18.44 -7.40
N ALA A 163 -12.87 -19.26 -6.85
CA ALA A 163 -13.24 -20.51 -7.50
C ALA A 163 -13.90 -20.19 -8.86
N GLY A 164 -13.32 -20.74 -9.94
CA GLY A 164 -13.89 -20.67 -11.28
C GLY A 164 -15.13 -21.54 -11.46
#